data_AF-A0A1D9E0R6-F1
#
_entry.id   AF-A0A1D9E0R6-F1
#
_cell.length_a   1.000
_cell.length_b   1.000
_cell.length_c   1.000
_cell.angle_alpha   90.00
_cell.angle_beta   90.00
_cell.angle_gamma   90.00
#
_symmetry.space_group_name_H-M   'P 1'
#
loop_
_entity.id
_entity.type
_entity.pdbx_description
1 polymer ?
#
loop_
_entity_poly.entity_id
_entity_poly.type
_entity_poly.pdbx_seq_one_letter_code
_entity_poly.pdbx_strand_id
1 'polypeptide(L)'
;MDRAAAVRFGGRIIGGIAAAVLSIGLAAPANAAVPEIKIIPGSTINLVAHESLVPVSIKNEFNADIRVFVHMRPSNARVRVPSAVEVVVPALTTINAQVPVQAVASGKVFMRVWLTTFSGIVLTDEIVLQMNVEPDLETIIFVTFGGSVAILLSLGVLRTLRKRQRRLAEEVQELN
;
A
#
# COMPACT_ATOMS: atom_id res chain seq x y z
N MET A 1 107.07 25.07 23.44
CA MET A 1 107.36 23.65 23.11
C MET A 1 106.02 22.92 23.12
N ASP A 2 105.04 23.32 22.33
CA ASP A 2 104.86 23.04 20.90
C ASP A 2 105.07 21.56 20.53
N ARG A 3 103.95 20.83 20.42
CA ARG A 3 103.82 19.53 19.75
C ARG A 3 102.42 19.45 19.13
N ALA A 4 102.33 19.91 17.89
CA ALA A 4 101.28 19.54 16.96
C ALA A 4 101.43 18.06 16.57
N ALA A 5 100.33 17.29 16.61
CA ALA A 5 100.26 15.99 15.95
C ALA A 5 98.84 15.63 15.53
N ALA A 6 98.71 15.45 14.22
CA ALA A 6 97.88 14.46 13.53
C ALA A 6 96.35 14.65 13.48
N VAL A 7 95.97 15.24 12.35
CA VAL A 7 94.75 15.02 11.56
C VAL A 7 94.27 13.56 11.60
N ARG A 8 92.98 13.36 11.92
CA ARG A 8 92.23 12.15 11.59
C ARG A 8 91.00 12.52 10.75
N PHE A 9 91.01 12.06 9.51
CA PHE A 9 89.88 12.05 8.58
C PHE A 9 88.90 10.93 8.93
N GLY A 10 87.61 11.22 8.85
CA GLY A 10 86.50 10.27 8.90
C GLY A 10 85.28 10.95 9.49
N GLY A 11 84.11 11.06 8.86
CA GLY A 11 83.58 10.52 7.62
C GLY A 11 82.06 10.78 7.66
N ARG A 12 81.38 10.49 6.54
CA ARG A 12 79.93 10.31 6.41
C ARG A 12 79.08 11.59 6.30
N ILE A 13 78.98 12.01 5.05
CA ILE A 13 77.76 12.50 4.39
C ILE A 13 76.61 11.52 4.68
N ILE A 14 75.44 12.00 5.11
CA ILE A 14 74.05 11.45 5.02
C ILE A 14 73.22 12.47 5.84
N GLY A 15 72.29 13.26 5.31
CA GLY A 15 71.09 12.84 4.59
C GLY A 15 69.90 13.08 5.52
N GLY A 16 69.09 14.10 5.24
CA GLY A 16 67.94 14.47 6.07
C GLY A 16 66.80 15.04 5.22
N ILE A 17 66.21 14.22 4.36
CA ILE A 17 64.91 14.52 3.77
C ILE A 17 63.87 14.11 4.83
N ALA A 18 63.26 15.08 5.48
CA ALA A 18 62.12 14.85 6.36
C ALA A 18 60.90 14.50 5.49
N ALA A 19 60.57 13.21 5.39
CA ALA A 19 59.35 12.75 4.75
C ALA A 19 58.17 12.95 5.72
N ALA A 20 57.33 13.96 5.46
CA ALA A 20 56.05 14.11 6.13
C ALA A 20 55.05 13.09 5.56
N VAL A 21 54.65 12.12 6.37
CA VAL A 21 53.60 11.15 6.01
C VAL A 21 52.25 11.76 6.42
N LEU A 22 51.42 12.13 5.43
CA LEU A 22 50.02 12.49 5.66
C LEU A 22 49.21 11.20 5.81
N SER A 23 48.73 10.92 7.02
CA SER A 23 47.78 9.84 7.28
C SER A 23 46.40 10.23 6.75
N ILE A 24 46.00 9.69 5.60
CA ILE A 24 44.61 9.78 5.13
C ILE A 24 43.79 8.80 5.99
N GLY A 25 42.97 9.32 6.89
CA GLY A 25 42.00 8.52 7.63
C GLY A 25 40.91 8.02 6.69
N LEU A 26 40.88 6.72 6.39
CA LEU A 26 39.71 6.09 5.79
C LEU A 26 38.60 6.06 6.85
N ALA A 27 37.60 6.91 6.70
CA ALA A 27 36.34 6.76 7.42
C ALA A 27 35.71 5.41 7.03
N ALA A 28 35.52 4.53 8.00
CA ALA A 28 34.81 3.27 7.80
C ALA A 28 33.37 3.55 7.32
N PRO A 29 32.78 2.71 6.45
CA PRO A 29 31.36 2.84 6.14
C PRO A 29 30.58 2.65 7.44
N ALA A 30 29.78 3.65 7.81
CA ALA A 30 28.84 3.52 8.92
C ALA A 30 27.91 2.35 8.57
N ASN A 31 27.95 1.28 9.38
CA ASN A 31 26.98 0.20 9.29
C ASN A 31 25.59 0.82 9.47
N ALA A 32 24.86 0.96 8.35
CA ALA A 32 23.46 1.34 8.39
C ALA A 32 22.73 0.29 9.22
N ALA A 33 22.36 0.65 10.46
CA ALA A 33 21.55 -0.20 11.30
C ALA A 33 20.25 -0.49 10.54
N VAL A 34 20.01 -1.76 10.21
CA VAL A 34 18.80 -2.18 9.52
C VAL A 34 17.64 -1.98 10.51
N PRO A 35 16.66 -1.11 10.22
CA PRO A 35 15.53 -0.93 11.12
C PRO A 35 14.72 -2.22 11.19
N GLU A 36 14.58 -2.76 12.40
CA GLU A 36 13.78 -3.95 12.65
C GLU A 36 12.29 -3.55 12.67
N ILE A 37 11.59 -3.86 11.58
CA ILE A 37 10.16 -3.60 11.40
C ILE A 37 9.46 -4.94 11.20
N LYS A 38 8.34 -5.13 11.90
CA LYS A 38 7.54 -6.36 11.83
C LYS A 38 6.09 -6.03 11.52
N ILE A 39 5.48 -6.79 10.62
CA ILE A 39 4.03 -6.80 10.44
C ILE A 39 3.46 -7.84 11.42
N ILE A 40 2.48 -7.43 12.23
CA ILE A 40 1.75 -8.36 13.10
C ILE A 40 0.52 -8.84 12.32
N PRO A 41 0.35 -10.16 12.10
CA PRO A 41 -0.83 -10.67 11.40
C PRO A 41 -2.10 -10.29 12.15
N GLY A 42 -3.04 -9.64 11.46
CA GLY A 42 -4.40 -9.45 11.94
C GLY A 42 -5.23 -10.74 11.83
N SER A 43 -6.40 -10.75 12.43
CA SER A 43 -7.40 -11.83 12.30
C SER A 43 -8.01 -11.87 10.88
N THR A 44 -8.71 -12.96 10.56
CA THR A 44 -9.48 -13.10 9.30
C THR A 44 -10.46 -11.95 9.11
N ILE A 45 -10.39 -11.27 7.95
CA ILE A 45 -11.24 -10.11 7.65
C ILE A 45 -12.39 -10.54 6.75
N ASN A 46 -13.62 -10.18 7.14
CA ASN A 46 -14.81 -10.31 6.29
C ASN A 46 -15.12 -8.94 5.69
N LEU A 47 -15.12 -8.87 4.37
CA LEU A 47 -15.46 -7.67 3.62
C LEU A 47 -16.95 -7.71 3.28
N VAL A 48 -17.72 -6.85 3.92
CA VAL A 48 -19.19 -6.79 3.77
C VAL A 48 -19.60 -5.71 2.74
N ALA A 49 -18.72 -4.76 2.43
CA ALA A 49 -19.01 -3.61 1.58
C ALA A 49 -18.21 -3.62 0.26
N HIS A 50 -18.69 -2.88 -0.74
CA HIS A 50 -18.01 -2.70 -2.03
C HIS A 50 -16.62 -2.06 -1.89
N GLU A 51 -16.43 -1.21 -0.89
CA GLU A 51 -15.16 -0.58 -0.53
C GLU A 51 -14.95 -0.66 0.99
N SER A 52 -13.72 -0.94 1.44
CA SER A 52 -13.40 -0.99 2.86
C SER A 52 -11.91 -0.73 3.12
N LEU A 53 -11.60 -0.47 4.39
CA LEU A 53 -10.26 -0.22 4.88
C LEU A 53 -9.74 -1.46 5.60
N VAL A 54 -8.71 -2.09 5.04
CA VAL A 54 -8.04 -3.25 5.64
C VAL A 54 -6.97 -2.74 6.62
N PRO A 55 -7.08 -3.07 7.92
CA PRO A 55 -6.05 -2.70 8.89
C PRO A 55 -4.83 -3.62 8.75
N VAL A 56 -3.65 -3.01 8.62
CA VAL A 56 -2.35 -3.70 8.66
C VAL A 56 -1.59 -3.16 9.86
N SER A 57 -1.33 -4.02 10.85
CA SER A 57 -0.59 -3.66 12.05
C SER A 57 0.92 -3.66 11.78
N ILE A 58 1.55 -2.50 11.95
CA ILE A 58 2.96 -2.27 11.69
C ILE A 58 3.63 -1.87 13.00
N LYS A 59 4.64 -2.64 13.42
CA LYS A 59 5.46 -2.36 14.60
C LYS A 59 6.82 -1.83 14.17
N ASN A 60 7.17 -0.66 14.67
CA ASN A 60 8.51 -0.08 14.55
C ASN A 60 9.29 -0.34 15.84
N GLU A 61 10.34 -1.16 15.80
CA GLU A 61 11.24 -1.39 16.94
C GLU A 61 12.47 -0.46 16.90
N PHE A 62 12.54 0.44 15.93
CA PHE A 62 13.60 1.43 15.81
C PHE A 62 13.32 2.67 16.66
N ASN A 63 14.39 3.36 17.07
CA ASN A 63 14.35 4.54 17.95
C ASN A 63 14.07 5.87 17.20
N ALA A 64 13.68 5.80 15.93
CA ALA A 64 13.31 6.95 15.12
C ALA A 64 12.03 6.67 14.33
N ASP A 65 11.37 7.73 13.90
CA ASP A 65 10.19 7.65 13.05
C ASP A 65 10.59 7.15 11.66
N ILE A 66 9.83 6.18 11.14
CA ILE A 66 10.11 5.57 9.84
C ILE A 66 8.91 5.76 8.93
N ARG A 67 9.20 6.15 7.69
CA ARG A 67 8.25 6.20 6.59
C ARG A 67 8.33 4.91 5.78
N VAL A 68 7.21 4.21 5.68
CA VAL A 68 7.08 2.95 4.95
C VAL A 68 5.95 3.01 3.94
N PHE A 69 6.07 2.21 2.89
CA PHE A 69 5.01 1.98 1.92
C PHE A 69 4.44 0.59 2.13
N VAL A 70 3.14 0.54 2.39
CA VAL A 70 2.39 -0.71 2.53
C VAL A 70 1.96 -1.14 1.14
N HIS A 71 2.46 -2.29 0.70
CA HIS A 71 2.06 -2.90 -0.54
C HIS A 71 1.16 -4.10 -0.28
N MET A 72 0.26 -4.32 -1.20
CA MET A 72 -0.72 -5.39 -1.11
C MET A 72 -0.99 -5.96 -2.48
N ARG A 73 -1.07 -7.29 -2.56
CA ARG A 73 -1.38 -7.99 -3.81
C ARG A 73 -2.41 -9.08 -3.60
N PRO A 74 -3.57 -9.02 -4.28
CA PRO A 74 -4.56 -10.07 -4.20
C PRO A 74 -4.15 -11.30 -5.03
N SER A 75 -4.63 -12.47 -4.63
CA SER A 75 -4.41 -13.73 -5.36
C SER A 75 -5.29 -13.87 -6.60
N ASN A 76 -6.36 -13.08 -6.71
CA ASN A 76 -7.29 -13.10 -7.83
C ASN A 76 -7.87 -11.70 -8.07
N ALA A 77 -8.53 -11.52 -9.22
CA ALA A 77 -9.11 -10.24 -9.63
C ALA A 77 -10.41 -9.85 -8.91
N ARG A 78 -10.78 -10.56 -7.83
CA ARG A 78 -12.03 -10.26 -7.07
C ARG A 78 -11.90 -9.04 -6.18
N VAL A 79 -10.67 -8.61 -5.90
CA VAL A 79 -10.37 -7.43 -5.09
C VAL A 79 -9.38 -6.56 -5.86
N ARG A 80 -9.64 -5.26 -5.88
CA ARG A 80 -8.73 -4.24 -6.40
C ARG A 80 -8.11 -3.51 -5.21
N VAL A 81 -6.81 -3.27 -5.32
CA VAL A 81 -6.00 -2.62 -4.29
C VAL A 81 -5.16 -1.52 -4.93
N PRO A 82 -4.83 -0.44 -4.20
CA PRO A 82 -3.88 0.57 -4.65
C PRO A 82 -2.47 -0.01 -4.78
N SER A 83 -1.59 0.69 -5.49
CA SER A 83 -0.19 0.27 -5.69
C SER A 83 0.62 0.29 -4.39
N ALA A 84 0.43 1.31 -3.55
CA ALA A 84 1.04 1.45 -2.25
C ALA A 84 0.27 2.48 -1.40
N VAL A 85 0.35 2.35 -0.07
CA VAL A 85 -0.10 3.37 0.88
C VAL A 85 1.09 3.81 1.72
N GLU A 86 1.34 5.12 1.75
CA GLU A 86 2.40 5.72 2.56
C GLU A 86 1.95 5.85 4.02
N VAL A 87 2.80 5.41 4.95
CA VAL A 87 2.50 5.44 6.38
C VAL A 87 3.76 5.85 7.16
N VAL A 88 3.59 6.77 8.10
CA VAL A 88 4.63 7.15 9.06
C VAL A 88 4.39 6.42 10.37
N VAL A 89 5.37 5.62 10.80
CA VAL A 89 5.32 4.85 12.05
C VAL A 89 6.28 5.51 13.06
N PRO A 90 5.77 6.06 14.17
CA PRO A 90 6.63 6.65 15.19
C PRO A 90 7.62 5.65 15.80
N ALA A 91 8.70 6.17 16.38
CA ALA A 91 9.68 5.35 17.10
C ALA A 91 9.03 4.44 18.15
N LEU A 92 9.51 3.19 18.25
CA LEU A 92 9.11 2.22 19.28
C LEU A 92 7.60 2.00 19.43
N THR A 93 6.83 2.23 18.36
CA THR A 93 5.36 2.23 18.38
C THR A 93 4.77 1.20 17.41
N THR A 94 3.54 0.75 17.69
CA THR A 94 2.73 -0.05 16.78
C THR A 94 1.52 0.77 16.32
N ILE A 95 1.27 0.82 15.01
CA ILE A 95 0.10 1.49 14.43
C ILE A 95 -0.64 0.58 13.46
N ASN A 96 -1.92 0.89 13.23
CA ASN A 96 -2.73 0.22 12.22
C ASN A 96 -2.84 1.10 10.98
N ALA A 97 -2.11 0.73 9.94
CA ALA A 97 -2.25 1.32 8.62
C ALA A 97 -3.57 0.90 7.99
N GLN A 98 -4.32 1.83 7.43
CA GLN A 98 -5.59 1.56 6.76
C GLN A 98 -5.37 1.54 5.25
N VAL A 99 -5.47 0.36 4.64
CA VAL A 99 -5.30 0.19 3.19
C VAL A 99 -6.67 0.08 2.54
N PRO A 100 -7.06 1.01 1.64
CA PRO A 100 -8.33 0.93 0.96
C PRO A 100 -8.32 -0.24 -0.03
N VAL A 101 -9.40 -1.02 -0.03
CA VAL A 101 -9.62 -2.13 -0.95
C VAL A 101 -11.02 -2.06 -1.52
N GLN A 102 -11.17 -2.48 -2.77
CA GLN A 102 -12.44 -2.51 -3.46
C GLN A 102 -12.80 -3.95 -3.86
N ALA A 103 -13.99 -4.40 -3.49
CA ALA A 103 -14.56 -5.67 -3.90
C ALA A 103 -15.13 -5.56 -5.31
N VAL A 104 -14.63 -6.39 -6.22
CA VAL A 104 -15.14 -6.51 -7.60
C VAL A 104 -16.07 -7.71 -7.76
N ALA A 105 -15.80 -8.79 -7.01
CA ALA A 105 -16.63 -10.00 -7.01
C ALA A 105 -16.58 -10.72 -5.66
N SER A 106 -17.62 -11.50 -5.36
CA SER A 106 -17.73 -12.25 -4.11
C SER A 106 -16.80 -13.47 -4.04
N GLY A 107 -16.48 -13.92 -2.85
CA GLY A 107 -15.71 -15.14 -2.59
C GLY A 107 -14.39 -14.92 -1.84
N LYS A 108 -13.62 -16.01 -1.72
CA LYS A 108 -12.36 -16.03 -0.95
C LYS A 108 -11.21 -15.43 -1.76
N VAL A 109 -10.40 -14.61 -1.07
CA VAL A 109 -9.21 -13.95 -1.62
C VAL A 109 -8.08 -14.08 -0.61
N PHE A 110 -6.88 -14.38 -1.10
CA PHE A 110 -5.66 -14.32 -0.30
C PHE A 110 -4.89 -13.07 -0.71
N MET A 111 -4.53 -12.26 0.26
CA MET A 111 -3.85 -10.99 0.06
C MET A 111 -2.45 -11.11 0.62
N ARG A 112 -1.48 -10.73 -0.19
CA ARG A 112 -0.09 -10.74 0.20
C ARG A 112 0.38 -9.33 0.49
N VAL A 113 0.94 -9.12 1.67
CA VAL A 113 1.29 -7.81 2.21
C VAL A 113 2.78 -7.77 2.51
N TRP A 114 3.44 -6.69 2.10
CA TRP A 114 4.84 -6.44 2.44
C TRP A 114 5.08 -4.93 2.59
N LEU A 115 6.14 -4.58 3.30
CA LEU A 115 6.55 -3.19 3.51
C LEU A 115 7.81 -2.88 2.71
N THR A 116 7.86 -1.68 2.14
CA THR A 116 9.08 -1.12 1.55
C THR A 116 9.42 0.23 2.16
N THR A 117 10.70 0.60 2.08
CA THR A 117 11.19 1.96 2.42
C THR A 117 10.92 2.90 1.26
N PHE A 118 11.12 4.21 1.46
CA PHE A 118 11.08 5.20 0.38
C PHE A 118 12.06 4.91 -0.77
N SER A 119 13.17 4.22 -0.48
CA SER A 119 14.16 3.82 -1.48
C SER A 119 13.84 2.50 -2.18
N GLY A 120 12.69 1.88 -1.86
CA GLY A 120 12.21 0.64 -2.47
C GLY A 120 12.82 -0.65 -1.90
N ILE A 121 13.61 -0.55 -0.82
CA ILE A 121 14.13 -1.73 -0.11
C ILE A 121 12.96 -2.39 0.60
N VAL A 122 12.83 -3.72 0.50
CA VAL A 122 11.82 -4.51 1.21
C VAL A 122 12.27 -4.72 2.66
N LEU A 123 11.42 -4.41 3.64
CA LEU A 123 11.75 -4.53 5.07
C LEU A 123 11.26 -5.83 5.70
N THR A 124 10.22 -6.44 5.13
CA THR A 124 9.52 -7.58 5.75
C THR A 124 9.25 -8.68 4.74
N ASP A 125 9.18 -9.91 5.22
CA ASP A 125 8.66 -11.03 4.45
C ASP A 125 7.19 -10.82 4.06
N GLU A 126 6.78 -11.45 2.96
CA GLU A 126 5.41 -11.37 2.44
C GLU A 126 4.45 -12.15 3.34
N ILE A 127 3.52 -11.46 4.01
CA ILE A 127 2.50 -12.07 4.87
C ILE A 127 1.22 -12.30 4.08
N VAL A 128 0.63 -13.49 4.23
CA VAL A 128 -0.64 -13.84 3.60
C VAL A 128 -1.80 -13.57 4.58
N LEU A 129 -2.67 -12.65 4.22
CA LEU A 129 -3.96 -12.40 4.86
C LEU A 129 -5.07 -13.09 4.08
N GLN A 130 -6.00 -13.74 4.76
CA GLN A 130 -7.20 -14.30 4.14
C GLN A 130 -8.38 -13.35 4.30
N MET A 131 -9.07 -13.08 3.21
CA MET A 131 -10.27 -12.25 3.17
C MET A 131 -11.42 -12.99 2.49
N ASN A 132 -12.63 -12.84 3.03
CA ASN A 132 -13.85 -13.28 2.36
C ASN A 132 -14.66 -12.06 1.92
N VAL A 133 -15.04 -12.01 0.64
CA VAL A 133 -15.83 -10.94 0.05
C VAL A 133 -17.27 -11.39 -0.10
N GLU A 134 -18.20 -10.70 0.54
CA GLU A 134 -19.64 -10.97 0.40
C GLU A 134 -20.24 -10.09 -0.72
N PRO A 135 -21.26 -10.56 -1.47
CA PRO A 135 -21.96 -9.72 -2.43
C PRO A 135 -22.69 -8.57 -1.74
N ASP A 136 -22.53 -7.36 -2.27
CA ASP A 136 -23.39 -6.24 -1.92
C ASP A 136 -24.73 -6.38 -2.68
N LEU A 137 -25.82 -6.55 -1.91
CA LEU A 137 -27.17 -6.71 -2.47
C LEU A 137 -27.88 -5.38 -2.72
N GLU A 138 -27.35 -4.26 -2.25
CA GLU A 138 -28.01 -2.94 -2.31
C GLU A 138 -28.39 -2.57 -3.75
N THR A 139 -27.44 -2.69 -4.67
CA THR A 139 -27.66 -2.34 -6.08
C THR A 139 -28.66 -3.29 -6.75
N ILE A 140 -28.57 -4.59 -6.47
CA ILE A 140 -29.48 -5.59 -7.06
C ILE A 140 -30.91 -5.31 -6.60
N ILE A 141 -31.11 -5.03 -5.31
CA ILE A 141 -32.42 -4.70 -4.74
C ILE A 141 -32.96 -3.43 -5.37
N PHE A 142 -32.16 -2.37 -5.47
CA PHE A 142 -32.62 -1.11 -6.05
C PHE A 142 -32.98 -1.21 -7.52
N VAL A 143 -32.15 -1.86 -8.34
CA VAL A 143 -32.41 -2.04 -9.77
C VAL A 143 -33.65 -2.91 -9.98
N THR A 144 -33.76 -4.01 -9.24
CA THR A 144 -34.89 -4.93 -9.37
C THR A 144 -36.20 -4.28 -8.92
N PHE A 145 -36.18 -3.59 -7.78
CA PHE A 145 -37.34 -2.88 -7.25
C PHE A 145 -37.77 -1.73 -8.17
N GLY A 146 -36.83 -0.85 -8.54
CA GLY A 146 -37.09 0.28 -9.44
C GLY A 146 -37.59 -0.18 -10.81
N GLY A 147 -36.97 -1.22 -11.39
CA GLY A 147 -37.43 -1.83 -12.64
C GLY A 147 -38.84 -2.39 -12.53
N SER A 148 -39.16 -3.07 -11.43
CA SER A 148 -40.50 -3.61 -11.19
C SER A 148 -41.56 -2.51 -11.11
N VAL A 149 -41.28 -1.44 -10.37
CA VAL A 149 -42.18 -0.28 -10.26
C VAL A 149 -42.38 0.37 -11.63
N ALA A 150 -41.31 0.59 -12.40
CA ALA A 150 -41.38 1.19 -13.72
C ALA A 150 -42.23 0.36 -14.70
N ILE A 151 -42.10 -0.98 -14.66
CA ILE A 151 -42.90 -1.90 -15.47
C ILE A 151 -44.38 -1.79 -15.09
N LEU A 152 -44.70 -1.86 -13.79
CA LEU A 152 -46.09 -1.78 -13.31
C LEU A 152 -46.75 -0.45 -13.67
N LEU A 153 -46.03 0.67 -13.50
CA LEU A 153 -46.52 1.99 -13.88
C LEU A 153 -46.76 2.09 -15.39
N SER A 154 -45.81 1.62 -16.21
CA SER A 154 -45.94 1.64 -17.67
C SER A 154 -47.16 0.83 -18.14
N LEU A 155 -47.36 -0.37 -17.58
CA LEU A 155 -48.52 -1.21 -17.86
C LEU A 155 -49.83 -0.56 -17.39
N GLY A 156 -49.83 0.07 -16.21
CA GLY A 156 -50.98 0.79 -15.68
C GLY A 156 -51.41 1.97 -16.56
N VAL A 157 -50.44 2.76 -17.03
CA VAL A 157 -50.68 3.87 -17.97
C VAL A 157 -51.20 3.35 -19.30
N LEU A 158 -50.52 2.36 -19.90
CA LEU A 158 -50.94 1.75 -21.17
C LEU A 158 -52.35 1.16 -21.09
N ARG A 159 -52.69 0.48 -19.99
CA ARG A 159 -54.04 -0.06 -19.75
C ARG A 159 -55.09 1.04 -19.69
N THR A 160 -54.78 2.15 -19.02
CA THR A 160 -55.70 3.29 -18.88
C THR A 160 -55.95 3.98 -20.21
N LEU A 161 -54.90 4.21 -21.00
CA LEU A 161 -55.01 4.82 -22.33
C LEU A 161 -55.76 3.91 -23.31
N ARG A 162 -55.47 2.61 -23.33
CA ARG A 162 -56.20 1.63 -24.15
C ARG A 162 -57.70 1.61 -23.84
N LYS A 163 -58.08 1.70 -22.56
CA LYS A 163 -59.49 1.76 -22.16
C LYS A 163 -60.18 3.05 -22.64
N ARG A 164 -59.48 4.19 -22.60
CA ARG A 164 -60.01 5.46 -23.12
C ARG A 164 -60.21 5.42 -24.64
N GLN A 165 -59.25 4.89 -25.39
CA GLN A 165 -59.36 4.86 -26.85
C GLN A 165 -60.52 3.98 -27.35
N ARG A 166 -60.81 2.87 -26.69
CA ARG A 166 -61.97 2.03 -27.06
C ARG A 166 -63.30 2.76 -26.92
N ARG A 167 -63.48 3.53 -25.84
CA ARG A 167 -64.70 4.33 -25.64
C ARG A 167 -64.88 5.41 -26.69
N LEU A 168 -63.79 6.09 -27.07
CA LEU A 168 -63.82 7.09 -28.13
C LEU A 168 -64.15 6.49 -29.50
N ALA A 169 -63.69 5.27 -29.79
CA ALA A 169 -64.02 4.57 -31.03
C ALA A 169 -65.50 4.16 -31.09
N GLU A 170 -66.09 3.75 -29.96
CA GLU A 170 -67.52 3.44 -29.84
C GLU A 170 -68.39 4.71 -30.01
N GLU A 171 -68.01 5.82 -29.39
CA GLU A 171 -68.72 7.11 -29.48
C GLU A 171 -68.68 7.71 -30.91
N VAL A 172 -67.58 7.53 -31.65
CA VAL A 172 -67.48 7.93 -33.06
C VAL A 172 -68.33 7.05 -33.98
N GLN A 173 -68.60 5.80 -33.60
CA GLN A 173 -69.46 4.89 -34.35
C GLN A 173 -70.95 5.16 -34.17
N GLU A 174 -71.38 5.69 -33.03
CA GLU A 174 -72.79 6.08 -32.80
C GLU A 174 -73.17 7.40 -33.50
N LEU A 175 -72.18 8.21 -33.90
CA LEU A 175 -72.39 9.51 -34.56
C LEU A 175 -72.44 9.44 -36.10
N ASN A 176 -72.34 8.25 -36.69
CA ASN A 176 -72.27 8.03 -38.15
C ASN A 176 -73.30 6.98 -38.59
#